data_AF-A0A2I0KK84-F1
#
_entry.id   AF-A0A2I0KK84-F1
#
_cell.length_a   1.000
_cell.length_b   1.000
_cell.length_c   1.000
_cell.angle_alpha   90.00
_cell.angle_beta   90.00
_cell.angle_gamma   90.00
#
_symmetry.space_group_name_H-M   'P 1'
#
loop_
_entity.id
_entity.type
_entity.pdbx_description
1 polymer ?
#
loop_
_entity_poly.entity_id
_entity_poly.type
_entity_poly.pdbx_seq_one_letter_code
_entity_poly.pdbx_strand_id
1 'polypeptide(L)'
;MDSPADSGEIDAVESRFTEFCKNVLSLDESTFSQSVKLFRETKHLMLSNLSTVGSITAEEAERYWFSFVLYCVRRLSGRSSEDEHTESKDDGFTLCQILRLANLNLVDFFKELPQYLIKARAILDHMYGADWKSKLETKEMQANFVHLNLLSQYYKRTYRELFHANEDKQSALVSTTELVNDYQRFGWLLFLAVRGHAFSRFKDLVSCVNGLVSVLVILIIHVPTRFRKFNVCDDPRF
;
A
#
# COMPACT_ATOMS: atom_id res chain seq x y z
N MET A 1 -31.19 30.67 12.82
CA MET A 1 -32.09 30.21 11.76
C MET A 1 -31.27 29.23 10.93
N ASP A 2 -31.30 27.96 11.31
CA ASP A 2 -30.58 26.91 10.61
C ASP A 2 -31.40 26.50 9.38
N SER A 3 -30.78 26.59 8.21
CA SER A 3 -31.40 26.19 6.95
C SER A 3 -31.54 24.66 6.90
N PRO A 4 -32.73 24.11 6.58
CA PRO A 4 -32.96 22.67 6.51
C PRO A 4 -32.19 21.96 5.37
N ALA A 5 -31.54 22.72 4.48
CA ALA A 5 -30.75 22.19 3.38
C ALA A 5 -29.45 21.48 3.82
N ASP A 6 -28.83 21.91 4.92
CA ASP A 6 -27.52 21.39 5.37
C ASP A 6 -27.65 19.96 5.94
N SER A 7 -28.77 19.66 6.61
CA SER A 7 -29.05 18.34 7.18
C SER A 7 -29.19 17.23 6.13
N GLY A 8 -29.80 17.52 4.98
CA GLY A 8 -30.02 16.53 3.91
C GLY A 8 -28.75 16.16 3.16
N GLU A 9 -27.83 17.10 2.99
CA GLU A 9 -26.53 16.85 2.34
C GLU A 9 -25.62 16.02 3.26
N ILE A 10 -25.61 16.32 4.55
CA ILE A 10 -24.88 15.57 5.59
C ILE A 10 -25.29 14.09 5.60
N ASP A 11 -26.59 13.81 5.54
CA ASP A 11 -27.10 12.44 5.54
C ASP A 11 -26.82 11.72 4.21
N ALA A 12 -26.84 12.45 3.09
CA ALA A 12 -26.49 11.90 1.77
C ALA A 12 -25.01 11.48 1.69
N VAL A 13 -24.08 12.28 2.24
CA VAL A 13 -22.65 11.93 2.29
C VAL A 13 -22.42 10.72 3.20
N GLU A 14 -23.08 10.65 4.36
CA GLU A 14 -22.98 9.50 5.28
C GLU A 14 -23.49 8.21 4.63
N SER A 15 -24.56 8.29 3.83
CA SER A 15 -25.04 7.16 3.02
C SER A 15 -24.00 6.72 1.98
N ARG A 16 -23.37 7.66 1.26
CA ARG A 16 -22.30 7.35 0.29
C ARG A 16 -21.10 6.71 0.96
N PHE A 17 -20.68 7.20 2.13
CA PHE A 17 -19.58 6.58 2.89
C PHE A 17 -19.93 5.16 3.34
N THR A 18 -21.17 4.93 3.78
CA THR A 18 -21.64 3.62 4.20
C THR A 18 -21.66 2.63 3.04
N GLU A 19 -22.16 3.06 1.88
CA GLU A 19 -22.11 2.28 0.64
C GLU A 19 -20.67 1.99 0.23
N PHE A 20 -19.78 3.00 0.31
CA PHE A 20 -18.35 2.83 0.08
C PHE A 20 -17.80 1.74 1.02
N CYS A 21 -18.00 1.83 2.34
CA CYS A 21 -17.53 0.82 3.29
C CYS A 21 -18.03 -0.60 2.99
N LYS A 22 -19.31 -0.75 2.61
CA LYS A 22 -19.92 -2.04 2.26
C LYS A 22 -19.33 -2.62 0.97
N ASN A 23 -19.14 -1.77 -0.04
CA ASN A 23 -18.60 -2.16 -1.34
C ASN A 23 -17.10 -2.39 -1.30
N VAL A 24 -16.40 -1.71 -0.38
CA VAL A 24 -14.95 -1.60 -0.49
C VAL A 24 -14.29 -2.88 -0.04
N LEU A 25 -14.74 -3.58 1.02
CA LEU A 25 -13.84 -4.52 1.70
C LEU A 25 -14.46 -5.71 2.44
N SER A 26 -15.79 -5.93 2.36
CA SER A 26 -16.46 -6.89 3.25
C SER A 26 -15.98 -6.71 4.70
N LEU A 27 -15.95 -5.44 5.16
CA LEU A 27 -15.43 -5.09 6.47
C LEU A 27 -16.11 -5.92 7.55
N ASP A 28 -15.33 -6.39 8.52
CA ASP A 28 -15.91 -6.93 9.73
C ASP A 28 -16.76 -5.85 10.42
N GLU A 29 -17.77 -6.29 11.16
CA GLU A 29 -18.76 -5.41 11.77
C GLU A 29 -18.12 -4.39 12.72
N SER A 30 -17.02 -4.75 13.38
CA SER A 30 -16.33 -3.87 14.32
C SER A 30 -15.59 -2.74 13.61
N THR A 31 -14.86 -3.06 12.54
CA THR A 31 -14.13 -2.09 11.72
C THR A 31 -15.10 -1.19 10.95
N PHE A 32 -16.22 -1.74 10.47
CA PHE A 32 -17.27 -0.95 9.86
C PHE A 32 -17.86 0.05 10.87
N SER A 33 -18.22 -0.39 12.08
CA SER A 33 -18.78 0.48 13.10
C SER A 33 -17.82 1.60 13.51
N GLN A 34 -16.53 1.30 13.65
CA GLN A 34 -15.52 2.31 13.97
C GLN A 34 -15.29 3.30 12.82
N SER A 35 -15.35 2.82 11.58
CA SER A 35 -15.25 3.66 10.37
C SER A 35 -16.40 4.67 10.31
N VAL A 36 -17.64 4.21 10.50
CA VAL A 36 -18.83 5.08 10.54
C VAL A 36 -18.75 6.07 11.71
N LYS A 37 -18.29 5.62 12.88
CA LYS A 37 -18.11 6.50 14.04
C LYS A 37 -17.11 7.62 13.75
N LEU A 38 -15.91 7.29 13.29
CA LEU A 38 -14.88 8.29 12.98
C LEU A 38 -15.32 9.21 11.83
N PHE A 39 -16.02 8.68 10.83
CA PHE A 39 -16.60 9.49 9.77
C PHE A 39 -17.59 10.52 10.32
N ARG A 40 -18.52 10.11 11.20
CA ARG A 40 -19.51 11.01 11.79
C ARG A 40 -18.88 12.14 12.60
N GLU A 41 -17.82 11.85 13.33
CA GLU A 41 -17.07 12.86 14.07
C GLU A 41 -16.32 13.82 13.12
N THR A 42 -15.85 13.34 11.97
CA THR A 42 -14.99 14.14 11.06
C THR A 42 -15.71 14.75 9.86
N LYS A 43 -16.97 14.38 9.58
CA LYS A 43 -17.71 14.81 8.36
C LYS A 43 -17.88 16.32 8.25
N HIS A 44 -18.03 17.01 9.37
CA HIS A 44 -18.12 18.48 9.39
C HIS A 44 -16.84 19.16 8.89
N LEU A 45 -15.67 18.57 9.16
CA LEU A 45 -14.37 19.07 8.69
C LEU A 45 -14.22 18.91 7.17
N MET A 46 -14.82 17.85 6.60
CA MET A 46 -14.84 17.62 5.16
C MET A 46 -15.69 18.70 4.47
N LEU A 47 -16.90 18.94 4.98
CA LEU A 47 -17.85 19.91 4.43
C LEU A 47 -17.29 21.35 4.47
N SER A 48 -16.61 21.73 5.55
CA SER A 48 -15.93 23.03 5.63
C SER A 48 -14.78 23.21 4.62
N ASN A 49 -14.23 22.12 4.09
CA ASN A 49 -13.16 22.17 3.09
C ASN A 49 -13.70 22.24 1.66
N LEU A 50 -14.86 21.63 1.40
CA LEU A 50 -15.51 21.66 0.08
C LEU A 50 -15.85 23.09 -0.37
N SER A 51 -16.13 23.99 0.58
CA SER A 51 -16.40 25.41 0.30
C SER A 51 -15.15 26.23 -0.06
N THR A 52 -13.93 25.68 0.09
CA THR A 52 -12.69 26.47 0.11
C THR A 52 -11.64 25.99 -0.91
N VAL A 53 -11.88 24.90 -1.64
CA VAL A 53 -10.87 24.26 -2.51
C VAL A 53 -11.15 24.55 -3.99
N GLY A 54 -10.44 25.54 -4.53
CA GLY A 54 -10.53 25.95 -5.94
C GLY A 54 -9.79 25.07 -6.97
N SER A 55 -9.49 23.80 -6.66
CA SER A 55 -8.72 22.93 -7.57
C SER A 55 -9.12 21.46 -7.60
N ILE A 56 -9.93 20.98 -6.65
CA ILE A 56 -10.31 19.57 -6.50
C ILE A 56 -11.83 19.52 -6.58
N THR A 57 -12.38 18.62 -7.38
CA THR A 57 -13.83 18.46 -7.46
C THR A 57 -14.39 18.00 -6.13
N ALA A 58 -15.64 18.36 -5.82
CA ALA A 58 -16.27 17.96 -4.56
C ALA A 58 -16.25 16.43 -4.35
N GLU A 59 -16.47 15.68 -5.43
CA GLU A 59 -16.41 14.21 -5.44
C GLU A 59 -15.01 13.67 -5.13
N GLU A 60 -13.96 14.31 -5.63
CA GLU A 60 -12.59 13.88 -5.37
C GLU A 60 -12.19 14.16 -3.92
N ALA A 61 -12.57 15.31 -3.36
CA ALA A 61 -12.36 15.62 -1.95
C ALA A 61 -13.09 14.62 -1.02
N GLU A 62 -14.30 14.20 -1.38
CA GLU A 62 -15.01 13.11 -0.66
C GLU A 62 -14.22 11.80 -0.68
N ARG A 63 -13.73 11.39 -1.85
CA ARG A 63 -12.93 10.15 -2.00
C ARG A 63 -11.66 10.18 -1.16
N TYR A 64 -10.97 11.32 -1.12
CA TYR A 64 -9.80 11.50 -0.25
C TYR A 64 -10.18 11.40 1.23
N TRP A 65 -11.30 12.00 1.63
CA TRP A 65 -11.75 11.96 3.02
C TRP A 65 -12.18 10.54 3.45
N PHE A 66 -12.91 9.83 2.60
CA PHE A 66 -13.30 8.44 2.86
C PHE A 66 -12.07 7.55 3.01
N SER A 67 -11.10 7.72 2.10
CA SER A 67 -9.83 6.99 2.15
C SER A 67 -9.01 7.31 3.40
N PHE A 68 -9.02 8.58 3.83
CA PHE A 68 -8.39 9.05 5.05
C PHE A 68 -9.00 8.38 6.31
N VAL A 69 -10.33 8.37 6.42
CA VAL A 69 -11.03 7.76 7.56
C VAL A 69 -10.73 6.27 7.64
N LEU A 70 -10.87 5.54 6.53
CA LEU A 70 -10.59 4.11 6.47
C LEU A 70 -9.11 3.80 6.77
N TYR A 71 -8.19 4.62 6.28
CA TYR A 71 -6.78 4.50 6.61
C TYR A 71 -6.53 4.67 8.12
N CYS A 72 -7.14 5.68 8.75
CA CYS A 72 -7.01 5.90 10.18
C CYS A 72 -7.56 4.73 10.98
N VAL A 73 -8.79 4.29 10.67
CA VAL A 73 -9.40 3.14 11.36
C VAL A 73 -8.54 1.90 11.17
N ARG A 74 -8.12 1.54 9.96
CA ARG A 74 -7.28 0.36 9.72
C ARG A 74 -5.97 0.34 10.53
N ARG A 75 -5.42 1.52 10.81
CA ARG A 75 -4.12 1.69 11.45
C ARG A 75 -4.18 1.86 12.95
N LEU A 76 -5.29 2.42 13.44
CA LEU A 76 -5.49 2.71 14.86
C LEU A 76 -6.36 1.66 15.55
N SER A 77 -7.12 0.88 14.78
CA SER A 77 -7.97 -0.20 15.27
C SER A 77 -7.16 -1.49 15.27
N GLY A 78 -6.85 -2.02 16.44
CA GLY A 78 -6.19 -3.33 16.58
C GLY A 78 -4.69 -3.31 16.86
N ARG A 79 -4.15 -2.32 17.59
CA ARG A 79 -2.83 -2.45 18.24
C ARG A 79 -2.97 -2.27 19.76
N SER A 80 -3.54 -3.27 20.42
CA SER A 80 -3.25 -3.52 21.83
C SER A 80 -1.77 -3.90 21.94
N SER A 81 -1.06 -3.30 22.88
CA SER A 81 0.37 -3.46 23.15
C SER A 81 0.81 -4.88 23.57
N GLU A 82 -0.08 -5.87 23.51
CA GLU A 82 0.17 -7.24 23.98
C GLU A 82 0.36 -8.25 22.82
N ASP A 83 0.09 -7.86 21.58
CA ASP A 83 0.13 -8.76 20.41
C ASP A 83 1.38 -8.58 19.52
N GLU A 84 2.54 -8.25 20.09
CA GLU A 84 3.78 -8.04 19.32
C GLU A 84 4.40 -9.33 18.76
N HIS A 85 3.87 -10.51 19.10
CA HIS A 85 4.44 -11.81 18.70
C HIS A 85 3.54 -12.67 17.80
N THR A 86 2.31 -12.25 17.53
CA THR A 86 1.42 -12.99 16.63
C THR A 86 1.32 -12.19 15.35
N GLU A 87 1.91 -12.68 14.26
CA GLU A 87 1.59 -12.24 12.90
C GLU A 87 0.07 -12.43 12.71
N SER A 88 -0.70 -11.42 13.09
CA SER A 88 -2.14 -11.42 13.01
C SER A 88 -2.50 -11.66 11.55
N LYS A 89 -3.33 -12.68 11.29
CA LYS A 89 -4.06 -12.84 10.04
C LYS A 89 -4.44 -11.46 9.52
N ASP A 90 -3.91 -11.09 8.36
CA ASP A 90 -4.27 -9.87 7.65
C ASP A 90 -5.69 -10.06 7.08
N ASP A 91 -6.68 -10.20 7.98
CA ASP A 91 -8.11 -10.46 7.68
C ASP A 91 -8.86 -9.15 7.38
N GLY A 92 -8.11 -8.05 7.28
CA GLY A 92 -8.64 -6.74 6.97
C GLY A 92 -8.26 -6.30 5.56
N PHE A 93 -8.47 -5.01 5.34
CA PHE A 93 -8.20 -4.37 4.07
C PHE A 93 -6.84 -3.71 3.99
N THR A 94 -6.36 -3.52 2.77
CA THR A 94 -5.11 -2.81 2.48
C THR A 94 -5.38 -1.39 2.00
N LEU A 95 -4.45 -0.47 2.28
CA LEU A 95 -4.50 0.89 1.73
C LEU A 95 -4.59 0.89 0.19
N CYS A 96 -3.90 -0.05 -0.47
CA CYS A 96 -3.97 -0.19 -1.92
C CYS A 96 -5.38 -0.53 -2.42
N GLN A 97 -6.15 -1.34 -1.68
CA GLN A 97 -7.55 -1.63 -2.02
C GLN A 97 -8.43 -0.39 -1.86
N ILE A 98 -8.31 0.33 -0.74
CA ILE A 98 -9.04 1.58 -0.49
C ILE A 98 -8.83 2.55 -1.65
N LEU A 99 -7.58 2.83 -1.99
CA LEU A 99 -7.23 3.83 -2.99
C LEU A 99 -7.62 3.40 -4.40
N ARG A 100 -7.50 2.10 -4.73
CA ARG A 100 -7.95 1.59 -6.03
C ARG A 100 -9.45 1.82 -6.23
N LEU A 101 -10.25 1.58 -5.20
CA LEU A 101 -11.70 1.75 -5.24
C LEU A 101 -12.13 3.21 -5.20
N ALA A 102 -11.37 4.05 -4.49
CA ALA A 102 -11.52 5.50 -4.52
C ALA A 102 -10.96 6.14 -5.81
N ASN A 103 -10.33 5.36 -6.71
CA ASN A 103 -9.61 5.85 -7.88
C ASN A 103 -8.57 6.95 -7.53
N LEU A 104 -7.81 6.74 -6.46
CA LEU A 104 -6.79 7.66 -5.96
C LEU A 104 -5.38 7.09 -6.14
N ASN A 105 -4.42 8.00 -6.35
CA ASN A 105 -3.01 7.65 -6.38
C ASN A 105 -2.42 7.61 -4.96
N LEU A 106 -1.62 6.60 -4.65
CA LEU A 106 -0.97 6.45 -3.34
C LEU A 106 -0.01 7.60 -3.02
N VAL A 107 0.73 8.10 -4.01
CA VAL A 107 1.67 9.21 -3.84
C VAL A 107 0.92 10.49 -3.50
N ASP A 108 -0.14 10.79 -4.23
CA ASP A 108 -0.94 12.00 -4.00
C ASP A 108 -1.75 11.90 -2.70
N PHE A 109 -2.24 10.71 -2.35
CA PHE A 109 -2.81 10.44 -1.03
C PHE A 109 -1.85 10.81 0.10
N PHE A 110 -0.58 10.38 0.05
CA PHE A 110 0.39 10.76 1.09
C PHE A 110 0.81 12.23 1.05
N LYS A 111 0.64 12.95 -0.08
CA LYS A 111 0.85 14.40 -0.14
C LYS A 111 -0.27 15.17 0.55
N GLU A 112 -1.51 14.74 0.39
CA GLU A 112 -2.70 15.38 0.99
C GLU A 112 -2.94 14.97 2.45
N LEU A 113 -2.55 13.75 2.81
CA LEU A 113 -2.75 13.18 4.16
C LEU A 113 -2.33 14.09 5.32
N PRO A 114 -1.17 14.79 5.30
CA PRO A 114 -0.78 15.71 6.37
C PRO A 114 -1.81 16.81 6.64
N GLN A 115 -2.48 17.32 5.61
CA GLN A 115 -3.48 18.38 5.77
C GLN A 115 -4.71 17.85 6.52
N TYR A 116 -5.16 16.63 6.20
CA TYR A 116 -6.28 15.99 6.89
C TYR A 116 -5.94 15.64 8.34
N LEU A 117 -4.72 15.18 8.60
CA LEU A 117 -4.25 14.90 9.96
C LEU A 117 -4.19 16.15 10.84
N ILE A 118 -3.84 17.31 10.27
CA ILE A 118 -3.86 18.58 11.01
C ILE A 118 -5.30 18.93 11.39
N LYS A 119 -6.24 18.80 10.45
CA LYS A 119 -7.66 19.15 10.66
C LYS A 119 -8.35 18.22 11.65
N ALA A 120 -8.12 16.92 11.53
CA ALA A 120 -8.75 15.89 12.38
C ALA A 120 -8.03 15.66 13.71
N ARG A 121 -6.94 16.37 14.00
CA ARG A 121 -6.07 16.13 15.16
C ARG A 121 -6.84 15.97 16.47
N ALA A 122 -7.67 16.95 16.82
CA ALA A 122 -8.37 16.96 18.10
C ALA A 122 -9.31 15.74 18.26
N ILE A 123 -9.95 15.33 17.17
CA ILE A 123 -10.83 14.16 17.13
C ILE A 123 -10.01 12.88 17.28
N LEU A 124 -8.88 12.78 16.58
CA LEU A 124 -7.98 11.62 16.68
C LEU A 124 -7.35 11.50 18.09
N ASP A 125 -6.92 12.61 18.69
CA ASP A 125 -6.42 12.65 20.07
C ASP A 125 -7.50 12.18 21.05
N HIS A 126 -8.75 12.61 20.87
CA HIS A 126 -9.87 12.22 21.72
C HIS A 126 -10.26 10.74 21.56
N MET A 127 -10.32 10.24 20.32
CA MET A 127 -10.81 8.88 20.03
C MET A 127 -9.75 7.79 20.21
N TYR A 128 -8.49 8.07 19.92
CA TYR A 128 -7.41 7.07 19.84
C TYR A 128 -6.24 7.34 20.80
N GLY A 129 -6.26 8.47 21.51
CA GLY A 129 -5.19 8.86 22.44
C GLY A 129 -4.03 9.58 21.74
N ALA A 130 -3.16 10.23 22.53
CA ALA A 130 -2.10 11.10 22.04
C ALA A 130 -1.02 10.39 21.18
N ASP A 131 -0.98 9.06 21.19
CA ASP A 131 -0.02 8.24 20.45
C ASP A 131 -0.52 7.82 19.05
N TRP A 132 -1.70 8.28 18.61
CA TRP A 132 -2.23 7.93 17.27
C TRP A 132 -1.23 8.25 16.15
N LYS A 133 -0.46 9.34 16.29
CA LYS A 133 0.46 9.79 15.25
C LYS A 133 1.61 8.81 15.01
N SER A 134 2.16 8.21 16.07
CA SER A 134 3.19 7.17 15.94
C SER A 134 2.56 5.89 15.39
N LYS A 135 1.36 5.52 15.84
CA LYS A 135 0.64 4.31 15.35
C LYS A 135 0.29 4.37 13.86
N LEU A 136 0.02 5.55 13.30
CA LEU A 136 -0.24 5.67 11.86
C LEU A 136 1.00 5.33 11.01
N GLU A 137 2.21 5.59 11.50
CA GLU A 137 3.48 5.36 10.79
C GLU A 137 3.46 5.93 9.34
N THR A 138 2.90 7.13 9.16
CA THR A 138 2.63 7.68 7.82
C THR A 138 3.90 7.90 7.01
N LYS A 139 4.96 8.39 7.65
CA LYS A 139 6.26 8.63 7.01
C LYS A 139 6.93 7.32 6.63
N GLU A 140 6.89 6.34 7.54
CA GLU A 140 7.46 5.02 7.36
C GLU A 140 6.75 4.28 6.22
N MET A 141 5.42 4.39 6.12
CA MET A 141 4.65 3.84 5.01
C MET A 141 5.00 4.47 3.66
N GLN A 142 5.07 5.80 3.61
CA GLN A 142 5.41 6.51 2.38
C GLN A 142 6.84 6.14 1.93
N ALA A 143 7.81 6.15 2.86
CA ALA A 143 9.18 5.74 2.58
C ALA A 143 9.25 4.28 2.11
N ASN A 144 8.52 3.37 2.78
CA ASN A 144 8.43 1.98 2.40
C ASN A 144 7.91 1.80 0.96
N PHE A 145 6.87 2.54 0.58
CA PHE A 145 6.37 2.50 -0.80
C PHE A 145 7.40 3.01 -1.81
N VAL A 146 8.04 4.15 -1.53
CA VAL A 146 9.09 4.71 -2.39
C VAL A 146 10.25 3.72 -2.57
N HIS A 147 10.71 3.12 -1.48
CA HIS A 147 11.77 2.10 -1.51
C HIS A 147 11.34 0.87 -2.32
N LEU A 148 10.15 0.32 -2.08
CA LEU A 148 9.65 -0.83 -2.83
C LEU A 148 9.50 -0.54 -4.33
N ASN A 149 9.04 0.66 -4.69
CA ASN A 149 8.93 1.06 -6.09
C ASN A 149 10.32 1.11 -6.75
N LEU A 150 11.29 1.78 -6.11
CA LEU A 150 12.67 1.86 -6.59
C LEU A 150 13.30 0.46 -6.75
N LEU A 151 13.18 -0.38 -5.73
CA LEU A 151 13.70 -1.75 -5.72
C LEU A 151 13.04 -2.61 -6.81
N SER A 152 11.74 -2.45 -7.05
CA SER A 152 11.03 -3.17 -8.10
C SER A 152 11.53 -2.78 -9.49
N GLN A 153 11.83 -1.49 -9.71
CA GLN A 153 12.37 -1.00 -10.97
C GLN A 153 13.79 -1.50 -11.18
N TYR A 154 14.64 -1.40 -10.15
CA TYR A 154 15.99 -1.95 -10.15
C TYR A 154 15.98 -3.44 -10.47
N TYR A 155 15.17 -4.22 -9.74
CA TYR A 155 15.01 -5.66 -9.97
C TYR A 155 14.60 -5.97 -11.41
N LYS A 156 13.56 -5.32 -11.94
CA LYS A 156 13.08 -5.52 -13.31
C LYS A 156 14.14 -5.21 -14.36
N ARG A 157 14.99 -4.21 -14.11
CA ARG A 157 16.10 -3.85 -15.00
C ARG A 157 17.20 -4.90 -14.94
N THR A 158 17.73 -5.18 -13.76
CA THR A 158 18.81 -6.16 -13.57
C THR A 158 18.41 -7.56 -14.03
N TYR A 159 17.16 -7.97 -13.80
CA TYR A 159 16.65 -9.24 -14.30
C TYR A 159 16.71 -9.33 -15.83
N ARG A 160 16.33 -8.27 -16.55
CA ARG A 160 16.42 -8.22 -18.02
C ARG A 160 17.86 -8.21 -18.54
N GLU A 161 18.77 -7.59 -17.79
CA GLU A 161 20.20 -7.59 -18.09
C GLU A 161 20.80 -8.99 -17.93
N LEU A 162 20.33 -9.78 -16.97
CA LEU A 162 20.84 -11.12 -16.65
C LEU A 162 20.18 -12.27 -17.44
N PHE A 163 18.86 -12.20 -17.71
CA PHE A 163 18.06 -13.38 -18.10
C PHE A 163 17.22 -13.25 -19.40
N HIS A 164 17.37 -12.17 -20.18
CA HIS A 164 16.55 -12.00 -21.38
C HIS A 164 16.99 -12.91 -22.54
N ALA A 165 16.04 -13.60 -23.16
CA ALA A 165 16.25 -14.46 -24.32
C ALA A 165 16.59 -13.65 -25.59
N ASN A 166 17.55 -14.11 -26.41
CA ASN A 166 17.77 -13.60 -27.77
C ASN A 166 16.50 -13.86 -28.61
N GLU A 167 16.05 -12.86 -29.36
CA GLU A 167 14.82 -12.90 -30.17
C GLU A 167 14.93 -13.76 -31.44
N ASP A 168 16.06 -14.43 -31.68
CA ASP A 168 16.38 -15.04 -32.98
C ASP A 168 15.64 -16.36 -33.30
N LYS A 169 14.68 -16.83 -32.49
CA LYS A 169 13.94 -18.08 -32.76
C LYS A 169 12.44 -17.97 -32.47
N GLN A 170 11.69 -17.68 -33.52
CA GLN A 170 10.32 -17.16 -33.47
C GLN A 170 9.19 -18.17 -33.23
N SER A 171 9.46 -19.49 -33.16
CA SER A 171 8.37 -20.49 -33.00
C SER A 171 8.25 -21.12 -31.60
N ALA A 172 9.25 -20.98 -30.73
CA ALA A 172 9.21 -21.47 -29.34
C ALA A 172 8.99 -20.35 -28.29
N LEU A 173 8.80 -19.11 -28.76
CA LEU A 173 8.95 -17.88 -27.97
C LEU A 173 7.93 -17.77 -26.83
N VAL A 174 6.67 -18.16 -27.05
CA VAL A 174 5.56 -17.94 -26.10
C VAL A 174 5.78 -18.68 -24.78
N SER A 175 6.09 -19.98 -24.83
CA SER A 175 6.31 -20.79 -23.62
C SER A 175 7.61 -20.41 -22.90
N THR A 176 8.64 -19.99 -23.62
CA THR A 176 9.89 -19.50 -23.01
C THR A 176 9.74 -18.13 -22.36
N THR A 177 8.94 -17.23 -22.94
CA THR A 177 8.67 -15.91 -22.36
C THR A 177 7.80 -16.01 -21.11
N GLU A 178 6.84 -16.94 -21.08
CA GLU A 178 6.06 -17.27 -19.89
C GLU A 178 6.94 -17.78 -18.75
N LEU A 179 7.82 -18.75 -19.03
CA LEU A 179 8.78 -19.28 -18.03
C LEU A 179 9.74 -18.21 -17.50
N VAL A 180 10.28 -17.34 -18.35
CA VAL A 180 11.15 -16.23 -17.94
C VAL A 180 10.39 -15.23 -17.06
N ASN A 181 9.11 -15.00 -17.33
CA ASN A 181 8.25 -14.16 -16.49
C ASN A 181 7.95 -14.83 -15.13
N ASP A 182 7.83 -16.15 -15.08
CA ASP A 182 7.60 -16.88 -13.83
C ASP A 182 8.81 -16.84 -12.89
N TYR A 183 10.03 -16.99 -13.40
CA TYR A 183 11.24 -16.81 -12.58
C TYR A 183 11.40 -15.36 -12.09
N GLN A 184 11.00 -14.38 -12.91
CA GLN A 184 10.98 -12.98 -12.51
C GLN A 184 9.98 -12.73 -11.38
N ARG A 185 8.76 -13.29 -11.50
CA ARG A 185 7.74 -13.18 -10.45
C ARG A 185 8.19 -13.89 -9.18
N PHE A 186 8.73 -15.09 -9.30
CA PHE A 186 9.27 -15.87 -8.19
C PHE A 186 10.35 -15.09 -7.44
N GLY A 187 11.33 -14.52 -8.14
CA GLY A 187 12.38 -13.73 -7.51
C GLY A 187 11.82 -12.53 -6.73
N TRP A 188 10.89 -11.78 -7.34
CA TRP A 188 10.26 -10.67 -6.65
C TRP A 188 9.47 -11.12 -5.40
N LEU A 189 8.70 -12.21 -5.50
CA LEU A 189 7.95 -12.77 -4.38
C LEU A 189 8.88 -13.28 -3.26
N LEU A 190 9.98 -13.95 -3.62
CA LEU A 190 11.00 -14.40 -2.68
C LEU A 190 11.61 -13.21 -1.93
N PHE A 191 11.94 -12.12 -2.64
CA PHE A 191 12.41 -10.90 -2.01
C PHE A 191 11.37 -10.32 -1.04
N LEU A 192 10.09 -10.25 -1.42
CA LEU A 192 9.04 -9.77 -0.55
C LEU A 192 8.87 -10.64 0.70
N ALA A 193 8.97 -11.97 0.57
CA ALA A 193 8.88 -12.91 1.70
C ALA A 193 10.07 -12.77 2.66
N VAL A 194 11.31 -12.76 2.13
CA VAL A 194 12.53 -12.51 2.94
C VAL A 194 12.43 -11.16 3.63
N ARG A 195 11.92 -10.15 2.93
CA ARG A 195 11.70 -8.82 3.48
C ARG A 195 10.60 -8.76 4.52
N GLY A 196 9.61 -9.64 4.49
CA GLY A 196 8.59 -9.73 5.53
C GLY A 196 9.14 -10.37 6.80
N HIS A 197 9.92 -11.44 6.66
CA HIS A 197 10.35 -12.28 7.79
C HIS A 197 11.72 -11.92 8.37
N ALA A 198 12.72 -11.60 7.53
CA ALA A 198 14.10 -11.36 7.96
C ALA A 198 14.43 -9.86 8.12
N PHE A 199 13.72 -9.00 7.39
CA PHE A 199 13.83 -7.57 7.51
C PHE A 199 12.55 -7.07 8.19
N SER A 200 12.64 -6.27 9.25
CA SER A 200 11.45 -5.60 9.78
C SER A 200 10.73 -4.83 8.66
N ARG A 201 9.42 -4.61 8.79
CA ARG A 201 8.55 -3.92 7.82
C ARG A 201 9.13 -2.61 7.24
N PHE A 202 9.94 -1.88 8.01
CA PHE A 202 10.53 -0.58 7.66
C PHE A 202 12.06 -0.55 7.64
N LYS A 203 12.72 -1.59 7.14
CA LYS A 203 14.19 -1.54 6.98
C LYS A 203 14.66 -0.50 5.98
N ASP A 204 15.89 -0.03 6.20
CA ASP A 204 16.58 0.92 5.34
C ASP A 204 16.78 0.35 3.92
N LEU A 205 16.98 1.28 2.98
CA LEU A 205 17.13 0.93 1.57
C LEU A 205 18.35 0.04 1.31
N VAL A 206 19.47 0.24 2.01
CA VAL A 206 20.72 -0.49 1.78
C VAL A 206 20.55 -1.96 2.14
N SER A 207 19.97 -2.24 3.32
CA SER A 207 19.62 -3.60 3.74
C SER A 207 18.70 -4.28 2.72
N CYS A 208 17.70 -3.55 2.20
CA CYS A 208 16.79 -4.09 1.19
C CYS A 208 17.50 -4.38 -0.15
N VAL A 209 18.43 -3.52 -0.58
CA VAL A 209 19.25 -3.77 -1.78
C VAL A 209 20.10 -5.02 -1.61
N ASN A 210 20.78 -5.19 -0.47
CA ASN A 210 21.59 -6.38 -0.19
C ASN A 210 20.74 -7.67 -0.19
N GLY A 211 19.54 -7.61 0.39
CA GLY A 211 18.58 -8.70 0.32
C GLY A 211 18.16 -9.02 -1.12
N LEU A 212 17.89 -7.99 -1.93
CA LEU A 212 17.52 -8.17 -3.33
C LEU A 212 18.67 -8.75 -4.17
N VAL A 213 19.91 -8.33 -3.93
CA VAL A 213 21.11 -8.92 -4.55
C VAL A 213 21.24 -10.39 -4.18
N SER A 214 21.00 -10.75 -2.92
CA SER A 214 21.02 -12.15 -2.47
C SER A 214 19.99 -13.00 -3.22
N VAL A 215 18.79 -12.46 -3.44
CA VAL A 215 17.76 -13.11 -4.27
C VAL A 215 18.21 -13.25 -5.73
N LEU A 216 18.85 -12.23 -6.30
CA LEU A 216 19.38 -12.33 -7.66
C LEU A 216 20.43 -13.44 -7.78
N VAL A 217 21.30 -13.62 -6.79
CA VAL A 217 22.28 -14.73 -6.76
C VAL A 217 21.56 -16.09 -6.75
N ILE A 218 20.50 -16.25 -5.96
CA ILE A 218 19.67 -17.46 -5.96
C ILE A 218 19.11 -17.71 -7.37
N LEU A 219 18.57 -16.68 -8.04
CA LEU A 219 18.07 -16.82 -9.41
C LEU A 219 19.18 -17.19 -10.38
N ILE A 220 20.38 -16.60 -10.25
CA ILE A 220 21.54 -16.92 -11.08
C ILE A 220 21.89 -18.41 -10.97
N ILE A 221 21.75 -19.03 -9.79
CA ILE A 221 22.04 -20.46 -9.59
C ILE A 221 20.91 -21.33 -10.15
N HIS A 222 19.65 -20.96 -9.93
CA HIS A 222 18.50 -21.84 -10.20
C HIS A 222 17.85 -21.68 -11.59
N VAL A 223 17.93 -20.50 -12.22
CA VAL A 223 17.35 -20.28 -13.55
C VAL A 223 18.16 -21.07 -14.59
N PRO A 224 17.58 -21.91 -15.46
CA PRO A 224 18.36 -22.69 -16.42
C PRO A 224 19.31 -21.85 -17.28
N THR A 225 20.51 -22.38 -17.59
CA THR A 225 21.56 -21.67 -18.35
C THR A 225 21.10 -21.15 -19.71
N ARG A 226 20.19 -21.86 -20.38
CA ARG A 226 19.56 -21.43 -21.65
C ARG A 226 18.79 -20.10 -21.56
N PHE A 227 18.44 -19.66 -20.36
CA PHE A 227 17.76 -18.39 -20.09
C PHE A 227 18.70 -17.35 -19.49
N ARG A 228 20.01 -17.62 -19.35
CA ARG A 228 21.00 -16.66 -18.84
C ARG A 228 21.72 -16.02 -20.02
N LYS A 229 22.05 -14.73 -19.90
CA LYS A 229 22.90 -13.99 -20.86
C LYS A 229 24.40 -14.18 -20.61
N PHE A 230 24.76 -15.01 -19.64
CA PHE A 230 26.13 -15.24 -19.21
C PHE A 230 26.32 -16.71 -18.90
N ASN A 231 27.55 -17.19 -19.09
CA ASN A 231 27.97 -18.50 -18.64
C ASN A 231 28.72 -18.34 -17.31
N VAL A 232 28.22 -19.00 -16.27
CA VAL A 232 29.05 -19.27 -15.09
C VAL A 232 29.90 -20.47 -15.47
N CYS A 233 31.15 -20.25 -15.83
CA CYS A 233 32.09 -21.34 -15.93
C CYS A 233 32.40 -21.79 -14.51
N ASP A 234 31.95 -22.98 -14.13
CA ASP A 234 32.48 -23.66 -12.96
C ASP A 234 33.94 -24.01 -13.30
N ASP A 235 34.91 -23.20 -12.86
CA ASP A 235 36.31 -23.63 -12.86
C ASP A 235 36.41 -24.73 -11.79
N PRO A 236 36.79 -25.97 -12.13
CA PRO A 236 36.82 -27.11 -11.20
C PRO A 236 37.89 -27.01 -10.10
N ARG A 237 38.44 -25.81 -9.86
CA ARG A 237 39.52 -25.53 -8.91
C ARG A 237 39.05 -24.95 -7.58
N PHE A 238 37.73 -24.89 -7.34
CA PHE A 238 37.14 -24.62 -6.03
C PHE A 238 36.19 -25.73 -5.63
#